data_AF-A0A430JZI2-F1
#
_entry.id   AF-A0A430JZI2-F1
#
_cell.length_a   1.000
_cell.length_b   1.000
_cell.length_c   1.000
_cell.angle_alpha   90.00
_cell.angle_beta   90.00
_cell.angle_gamma   90.00
#
_symmetry.space_group_name_H-M   'P 1'
#
loop_
_entity.id
_entity.type
_entity.pdbx_description
1 polymer ?
#
loop_
_entity_poly.entity_id
_entity_poly.type
_entity_poly.pdbx_seq_one_letter_code
_entity_poly.pdbx_strand_id
1 'polypeptide(L)'
;MDSRYAVFRVNKKDGSSMEGYLVKRDDRGTTLGFMGGSNQFIQTSEIAPQGFMRGRSFMPKDLIDNYSGEQVSDLLFYIKKLN
;
A
#
# COMPACT_ATOMS: atom_id res chain seq x y z
N MET A 1 -8.80 -9.08 -4.40
CA MET A 1 -7.55 -8.53 -3.84
C MET A 1 -7.91 -7.46 -2.83
N ASP A 2 -7.45 -7.56 -1.58
CA ASP A 2 -7.70 -6.52 -0.58
C ASP A 2 -7.00 -5.22 -1.03
N SER A 3 -7.78 -4.15 -1.21
CA SER A 3 -7.28 -2.85 -1.70
C SER A 3 -6.20 -2.26 -0.79
N ARG A 4 -6.10 -2.71 0.46
CA ARG A 4 -5.11 -2.24 1.45
C ARG A 4 -3.67 -2.60 1.11
N TYR A 5 -3.44 -3.61 0.26
CA TYR A 5 -2.08 -4.00 -0.18
C TYR A 5 -1.80 -3.66 -1.64
N ALA A 6 -2.69 -2.92 -2.30
CA ALA A 6 -2.43 -2.43 -3.66
C ALA A 6 -1.25 -1.45 -3.64
N VAL A 7 -0.34 -1.58 -4.61
CA VAL A 7 0.81 -0.66 -4.72
C VAL A 7 0.28 0.74 -5.06
N PHE A 8 0.64 1.72 -4.24
CA PHE A 8 0.40 3.13 -4.46
C PHE A 8 1.74 3.83 -4.70
N ARG A 9 1.83 4.58 -5.81
CA ARG A 9 3.03 5.32 -6.18
C ARG A 9 2.82 6.81 -5.95
N VAL A 10 3.80 7.44 -5.33
CA VAL A 10 3.92 8.90 -5.24
C VAL A 10 5.12 9.32 -6.07
N ASN A 11 4.90 10.06 -7.16
CA ASN A 11 5.98 10.76 -7.85
C ASN A 11 6.19 12.10 -7.15
N LYS A 12 7.44 12.48 -6.92
CA LYS A 12 7.81 13.76 -6.33
C LYS A 12 8.25 14.75 -7.39
N LYS A 13 8.16 16.04 -7.07
CA LYS A 13 8.57 17.14 -7.96
C LYS A 13 10.08 17.19 -8.23
N ASP A 14 10.88 16.60 -7.35
CA ASP A 14 12.33 16.42 -7.53
C ASP A 14 12.69 15.32 -8.55
N GLY A 15 11.69 14.64 -9.13
CA GLY A 15 11.86 13.56 -10.10
C GLY A 15 11.98 12.17 -9.48
N SER A 16 12.10 12.06 -8.16
CA SER A 16 12.09 10.76 -7.46
C SER A 16 10.67 10.18 -7.36
N SER A 17 10.57 8.88 -7.09
CA SER A 17 9.29 8.23 -6.81
C SER A 17 9.40 7.24 -5.66
N MET A 18 8.31 7.04 -4.93
CA MET A 18 8.22 6.08 -3.84
C MET A 18 6.98 5.21 -4.01
N GLU A 19 7.12 3.93 -3.67
CA GLU A 19 6.06 2.92 -3.76
C GLU A 19 5.83 2.26 -2.41
N GLY A 20 4.58 2.24 -1.97
CA GLY A 20 4.15 1.59 -0.72
C GLY A 20 2.66 1.29 -0.78
N TYR A 21 2.07 0.79 0.30
CA TYR A 21 0.62 0.75 0.42
C TYR A 21 0.11 2.08 0.98
N LEU A 22 -1.08 2.51 0.54
CA LEU A 22 -1.66 3.77 0.98
C LEU A 22 -2.18 3.64 2.41
N VAL A 23 -1.51 4.31 3.37
CA VAL A 23 -1.98 4.39 4.76
C VAL A 23 -2.97 5.53 4.92
N LYS A 24 -2.63 6.71 4.37
CA LYS A 24 -3.48 7.91 4.46
C LYS A 24 -3.17 8.87 3.31
N ARG A 25 -4.20 9.60 2.85
CA ARG A 25 -4.06 10.78 1.99
C ARG A 25 -5.03 11.85 2.48
N ASP A 26 -4.51 13.04 2.73
CA ASP A 26 -5.27 14.24 3.09
C ASP A 26 -4.63 15.48 2.44
N ASP A 27 -5.20 16.67 2.65
CA ASP A 27 -4.72 17.90 2.01
C ASP A 27 -3.27 18.26 2.39
N ARG A 28 -2.77 17.75 3.52
CA ARG A 28 -1.39 17.99 3.97
C ARG A 28 -0.39 17.11 3.25
N GLY A 29 -0.80 15.93 2.79
CA GLY A 29 0.08 15.01 2.10
C GLY A 29 -0.39 13.57 2.04
N THR A 30 0.55 12.68 1.78
CA THR A 30 0.31 11.24 1.62
C THR A 30 1.26 10.44 2.49
N THR A 31 0.72 9.45 3.19
CA THR A 31 1.49 8.51 4.00
C THR A 31 1.50 7.16 3.30
N LEU A 32 2.69 6.70 2.94
CA LEU A 32 2.94 5.35 2.45
C LEU A 32 3.41 4.48 3.60
N GLY A 33 2.88 3.27 3.70
CA GLY A 33 3.43 2.22 4.55
C GLY A 33 4.23 1.22 3.74
N PHE A 34 5.19 0.59 4.39
CA PHE A 34 6.09 -0.39 3.77
C PHE A 34 6.05 -1.71 4.52
N MET A 35 6.55 -2.75 3.87
CA MET A 35 6.81 -4.04 4.54
C MET A 35 7.82 -3.82 5.67
N GLY A 36 7.59 -4.45 6.82
CA GLY A 36 8.37 -4.21 8.04
C GLY A 36 7.80 -3.12 8.96
N GLY A 37 6.64 -2.53 8.61
CA GLY A 37 5.87 -1.66 9.51
C GLY A 37 6.30 -0.20 9.54
N SER A 38 7.28 0.20 8.73
CA SER A 38 7.67 1.60 8.59
C SER A 38 6.66 2.39 7.75
N ASN A 39 6.54 3.69 8.05
CA ASN A 39 5.70 4.63 7.32
C ASN A 39 6.53 5.85 6.88
N GLN A 40 6.21 6.40 5.71
CA GLN A 40 6.78 7.63 5.20
C GLN A 40 5.67 8.62 4.85
N PHE A 41 5.73 9.81 5.43
CA PHE A 41 4.91 10.94 5.01
C PHE A 41 5.62 11.74 3.90
N ILE A 42 4.87 12.14 2.88
CA ILE A 42 5.27 13.05 1.81
C ILE A 42 4.32 14.25 1.83
N GLN A 43 4.87 15.46 1.87
CA GLN A 43 4.06 16.68 1.93
C GLN A 43 3.46 17.00 0.55
N THR A 44 2.22 17.51 0.50
CA THR A 44 1.54 17.90 -0.76
C THR A 44 2.39 18.82 -1.64
N SER A 45 3.21 19.71 -1.05
CA SER A 45 4.10 20.61 -1.78
C SER A 45 5.18 19.87 -2.59
N GLU A 46 5.56 18.66 -2.19
CA GLU A 46 6.57 17.81 -2.83
C GLU A 46 5.95 16.84 -3.85
N ILE A 47 4.64 16.63 -3.78
CA ILE A 47 3.93 15.62 -4.56
C ILE A 47 3.65 16.13 -5.99
N ALA A 48 3.94 15.28 -6.96
CA ALA A 48 3.54 15.38 -8.36
C ALA A 48 2.38 14.38 -8.61
N PRO A 49 2.21 13.70 -9.77
CA PRO A 49 1.18 12.68 -9.91
C PRO A 49 1.33 11.53 -8.91
N GLN A 50 0.23 11.06 -8.32
CA GLN A 50 0.20 9.92 -7.41
C GLN A 50 -1.05 9.06 -7.63
N GLY A 51 -0.95 7.75 -7.40
CA GLY A 51 -2.07 6.83 -7.62
C GLY A 51 -1.75 5.35 -7.46
N PHE A 52 -2.78 4.52 -7.58
CA PHE A 52 -2.66 3.07 -7.55
C PHE A 52 -2.05 2.53 -8.85
N MET A 53 -1.11 1.60 -8.71
CA MET A 53 -0.50 0.88 -9.81
C MET A 53 -1.35 -0.35 -10.13
N ARG A 54 -2.11 -0.31 -11.23
CA ARG A 54 -3.03 -1.38 -11.63
C ARG A 54 -2.31 -2.73 -11.72
N GLY A 55 -2.86 -3.75 -11.08
CA GLY A 55 -2.34 -5.12 -11.12
C GLY A 55 -1.07 -5.35 -10.30
N ARG A 56 -0.61 -4.37 -9.50
CA ARG A 56 0.53 -4.51 -8.59
C ARG A 56 0.07 -4.51 -7.14
N SER A 57 0.58 -5.45 -6.37
CA SER A 57 0.31 -5.58 -4.93
C SER A 57 1.57 -6.02 -4.19
N PHE A 58 1.67 -5.62 -2.93
CA PHE A 58 2.65 -6.17 -1.98
C PHE A 58 2.24 -7.54 -1.44
N MET A 59 1.01 -7.99 -1.72
CA MET A 59 0.60 -9.36 -1.50
C MET A 59 1.17 -10.22 -2.64
N PRO A 60 2.05 -11.19 -2.35
CA PRO A 60 2.59 -12.08 -3.38
C PRO A 60 1.45 -12.75 -4.15
N LYS A 61 1.62 -12.86 -5.47
CA LYS A 61 0.79 -13.78 -6.27
C LYS A 61 0.98 -15.20 -5.74
N ASP A 62 -0.02 -16.04 -5.89
CA ASP A 62 -0.02 -17.42 -5.39
C ASP A 62 -0.12 -17.59 -3.86
N LEU A 63 0.05 -16.54 -3.04
CA LEU A 63 -0.06 -16.64 -1.58
C LEU A 63 -1.45 -17.11 -1.13
N ILE A 64 -2.50 -16.63 -1.81
CA ILE A 64 -3.88 -16.97 -1.50
C ILE A 64 -4.57 -17.80 -2.58
N ASP A 65 -3.87 -18.11 -3.67
CA ASP A 65 -4.51 -18.71 -4.84
C ASP A 65 -4.95 -20.16 -4.55
N ASN A 66 -4.37 -20.79 -3.54
CA ASN A 66 -4.75 -22.12 -3.05
C ASN A 66 -5.60 -22.07 -1.76
N TYR A 67 -5.99 -20.89 -1.29
CA TYR A 67 -6.76 -20.75 -0.05
C TYR A 67 -8.26 -20.68 -0.35
N SER A 68 -9.06 -21.32 0.51
CA SER A 68 -10.50 -21.09 0.52
C SER A 68 -10.80 -19.63 0.89
N GLY A 69 -11.98 -19.12 0.52
CA GLY A 69 -12.37 -17.75 0.88
C GLY A 69 -12.35 -17.47 2.39
N GLU A 70 -12.62 -18.50 3.21
CA GLU A 70 -12.53 -18.44 4.67
C GLU A 70 -11.07 -18.30 5.14
N GLN A 71 -10.17 -19.14 4.60
CA GLN A 71 -8.73 -19.06 4.91
C GLN A 71 -8.12 -17.71 4.51
N VAL A 72 -8.55 -17.13 3.39
CA VAL A 72 -8.15 -15.77 2.99
C VAL A 72 -8.64 -14.74 4.00
N SER A 73 -9.89 -14.87 4.44
CA SER A 73 -10.49 -13.96 5.43
C SER A 73 -9.77 -14.03 6.77
N ASP A 74 -9.47 -15.23 7.25
CA ASP A 74 -8.74 -15.48 8.49
C ASP A 74 -7.31 -14.94 8.44
N LEU A 75 -6.59 -15.19 7.34
CA LEU A 75 -5.25 -14.64 7.13
C LEU A 75 -5.27 -13.11 7.17
N LEU A 76 -6.18 -12.47 6.44
CA LEU A 76 -6.30 -11.01 6.41
C LEU A 76 -6.71 -10.44 7.76
N PHE A 77 -7.57 -11.15 8.51
CA PHE A 77 -7.95 -10.78 9.86
C PHE A 77 -6.77 -10.87 10.83
N TYR A 78 -5.99 -11.95 10.77
CA TYR A 78 -4.80 -12.13 11.59
C TYR A 78 -3.75 -11.05 11.32
N ILE A 79 -3.44 -10.77 10.05
CA ILE A 79 -2.49 -9.70 9.70
C ILE A 79 -2.95 -8.34 10.24
N LYS A 80 -4.26 -8.05 10.19
CA LYS A 80 -4.83 -6.82 10.76
C LYS A 80 -4.60 -6.70 12.27
N LYS A 81 -4.43 -7.81 13.00
CA LYS A 81 -4.19 -7.82 14.44
C LYS A 81 -2.72 -7.65 14.83
N LEU A 82 -1.78 -7.74 13.88
CA LEU A 82 -0.34 -7.59 14.13
C LEU A 82 0.13 -6.13 14.17
N ASN A 83 -0.76 -5.17 13.89
CA ASN A 83 -0.47 -3.74 13.84
C ASN A 83 -1.36 -2.95 14.80
#